data_AF-A0A6H5HL23-F1
#
_entry.id   AF-A0A6H5HL23-F1
#
_cell.length_a   1.000
_cell.length_b   1.000
_cell.length_c   1.000
_cell.angle_alpha   90.00
_cell.angle_beta   90.00
_cell.angle_gamma   90.00
#
_symmetry.space_group_name_H-M   'P 1'
#
loop_
_entity.id
_entity.type
_entity.pdbx_description
1 polymer ?
#
loop_
_entity_poly.entity_id
_entity_poly.type
_entity_poly.pdbx_seq_one_letter_code
_entity_poly.pdbx_strand_id
1 'polypeptide(L)' 'MGPNGRTLPHPTYAHPDDCQKFYICRNGVTPQHGSCSAGQVYNEETFKCDDPENVPG' A
#
# COMPACT_ATOMS: atom_id res chain seq x y z
N MET A 1 -12.26 -2.43 7.43
CA MET A 1 -12.04 -1.03 7.02
C MET A 1 -10.60 -0.92 6.57
N GLY A 2 -10.33 -0.36 5.39
CA GLY A 2 -8.97 0.00 5.01
C GLY A 2 -8.55 1.34 5.60
N PRO A 3 -7.31 1.78 5.30
CA PRO A 3 -6.88 3.12 5.66
C PRO A 3 -7.88 4.13 5.09
N ASN A 4 -8.11 5.22 5.81
CA ASN A 4 -9.09 6.25 5.45
C ASN A 4 -10.56 5.79 5.44
N GLY A 5 -10.90 4.69 6.13
CA GLY A 5 -12.29 4.27 6.34
C GLY A 5 -12.97 3.68 5.10
N ARG A 6 -12.23 3.45 4.00
CA ARG A 6 -12.78 2.86 2.77
C ARG A 6 -13.05 1.36 2.95
N THR A 7 -14.20 0.90 2.45
CA THR A 7 -14.57 -0.52 2.37
C THR A 7 -13.79 -1.19 1.24
N LEU A 8 -12.49 -1.37 1.44
CA LEU A 8 -11.66 -2.19 0.58
C LEU A 8 -11.85 -3.67 0.97
N PRO A 9 -12.11 -4.57 0.01
CA PRO A 9 -12.13 -6.02 0.29
C PRO A 9 -10.74 -6.53 0.72
N HIS A 10 -9.68 -5.80 0.33
CA HIS A 10 -8.28 -6.07 0.67
C HIS A 10 -7.60 -4.76 1.09
N PRO A 11 -7.66 -4.36 2.38
CA PRO A 11 -6.95 -3.17 2.85
C PRO A 11 -5.44 -3.33 2.67
N THR A 12 -4.79 -2.26 2.21
CA THR A 12 -3.35 -2.20 1.95
C THR A 12 -2.67 -1.11 2.78
N TYR A 13 -1.39 -1.28 3.13
CA TYR A 13 -0.64 -0.38 4.03
C TYR A 13 0.79 -0.21 3.54
N ALA A 14 1.37 1.00 3.63
CA ALA A 14 2.78 1.21 3.30
C ALA A 14 3.72 0.46 4.26
N HIS A 15 4.91 0.12 3.76
CA HIS A 15 5.97 -0.43 4.59
C HIS A 15 6.81 0.70 5.22
N PRO A 16 7.06 0.67 6.55
CA PRO A 16 7.74 1.78 7.25
C PRO A 16 9.20 1.98 6.80
N ASP A 17 9.90 0.89 6.49
CA ASP A 17 11.31 0.97 6.04
C ASP A 17 11.49 1.06 4.51
N ASP A 18 10.45 0.79 3.71
CA ASP A 18 10.58 0.60 2.26
C ASP A 18 9.36 1.16 1.53
N CYS A 19 9.44 2.37 0.99
CA CYS A 19 8.30 2.98 0.29
C CYS A 19 7.84 2.19 -0.94
N GLN A 20 8.70 1.34 -1.51
CA GLN A 20 8.31 0.44 -2.61
C GLN A 20 7.54 -0.80 -2.14
N LYS A 21 7.58 -1.13 -0.85
CA LYS A 21 6.90 -2.30 -0.28
C LYS A 21 5.61 -1.88 0.38
N PHE A 22 4.65 -2.78 0.36
CA PHE A 22 3.37 -2.60 1.01
C PHE A 22 2.80 -3.92 1.49
N TYR A 23 1.88 -3.86 2.43
CA TYR A 23 1.21 -5.01 2.98
C TYR A 23 -0.23 -5.05 2.50
N ILE A 24 -0.72 -6.24 2.15
CA ILE A 24 -2.11 -6.48 1.74
C ILE A 24 -2.75 -7.39 2.78
N CYS A 25 -3.67 -6.84 3.55
CA CYS A 25 -4.42 -7.58 4.55
C CYS A 25 -5.66 -8.22 3.90
N ARG A 26 -5.61 -9.54 3.67
CA ARG A 26 -6.73 -10.32 3.13
C ARG A 26 -7.43 -11.07 4.26
N ASN A 27 -8.69 -10.72 4.54
CA ASN A 27 -9.53 -11.34 5.59
C ASN A 27 -8.93 -11.34 7.01
N GLY A 28 -7.98 -10.43 7.31
CA GLY A 28 -7.41 -10.28 8.66
C GLY A 28 -6.55 -11.46 9.14
N VAL A 29 -6.17 -12.40 8.27
CA VAL A 29 -5.41 -13.59 8.68
C VAL A 29 -3.91 -13.39 8.54
N THR A 30 -3.44 -12.97 7.36
CA THR A 30 -2.00 -12.77 7.12
C THR A 30 -1.80 -11.62 6.15
N PRO A 31 -1.00 -10.60 6.51
CA PRO A 31 -0.60 -9.56 5.57
C PRO A 31 0.32 -10.17 4.50
N GLN A 32 -0.07 -10.04 3.24
CA GLN A 32 0.79 -10.40 2.10
C GLN A 32 1.72 -9.23 1.79
N HIS A 33 2.98 -9.52 1.52
CA HIS A 33 3.94 -8.51 1.07
C HIS A 33 3.79 -8.29 -0.43
N GLY A 34 3.44 -7.07 -0.81
CA GLY A 34 3.50 -6.55 -2.17
C GLY A 34 4.73 -5.67 -2.34
N SER A 35 5.22 -5.59 -3.56
CA SER A 35 6.27 -4.63 -3.94
C SER A 35 5.91 -4.00 -5.27
N CYS A 36 6.14 -2.71 -5.37
CA CYS A 36 5.94 -1.94 -6.59
C CYS A 36 7.08 -2.18 -7.59
N SER A 37 6.82 -1.84 -8.85
CA SER A 37 7.84 -1.87 -9.90
C SER A 37 9.03 -0.99 -9.53
N ALA A 38 10.21 -1.31 -10.06
CA ALA A 38 11.42 -0.52 -9.83
C ALA A 38 11.19 0.96 -10.23
N GLY A 39 11.36 1.87 -9.27
CA GLY A 39 11.13 3.31 -9.45
C GLY A 39 9.76 3.81 -8.99
N GLN A 40 8.80 2.93 -8.70
CA GLN A 40 7.49 3.30 -8.17
C GLN A 40 7.41 3.00 -6.68
N VAL A 41 6.63 3.80 -5.96
CA VAL A 41 6.38 3.65 -4.52
C VAL A 41 4.90 3.43 -4.26
N TYR A 42 4.58 2.84 -3.11
CA TYR A 42 3.22 2.61 -2.72
C TYR A 42 2.57 3.90 -2.22
N ASN A 43 1.49 4.30 -2.88
CA ASN A 43 0.69 5.47 -2.55
C ASN A 43 -0.45 5.07 -1.62
N GLU A 44 -0.47 5.58 -0.39
CA GLU A 44 -1.50 5.28 0.62
C GLU A 44 -2.83 6.04 0.38
N GLU A 45 -2.83 7.06 -0.46
CA GLU A 45 -4.05 7.79 -0.85
C GLU A 45 -4.81 7.03 -1.94
N THR A 46 -4.07 6.53 -2.95
CA THR A 46 -4.64 5.80 -4.09
C THR A 46 -4.63 4.29 -3.90
N PHE A 47 -3.92 3.79 -2.89
CA PHE A 47 -3.73 2.38 -2.52
C PHE A 47 -3.05 1.55 -3.62
N LYS A 48 -2.16 2.18 -4.39
CA LYS A 48 -1.54 1.62 -5.60
C LYS A 48 -0.09 2.06 -5.70
N CYS A 49 0.66 1.36 -6.56
CA CYS A 49 1.98 1.80 -6.95
C CYS A 49 1.85 3.03 -7.86
N ASP A 50 2.49 4.11 -7.46
CA ASP A 50 2.52 5.38 -8.16
C ASP A 50 3.96 5.90 -8.17
N ASP A 51 4.21 6.91 -8.98
CA ASP A 51 5.51 7.56 -9.00
C ASP A 51 5.75 8.32 -7.68
N PRO A 52 6.99 8.34 -7.16
CA PRO A 52 7.31 8.97 -5.88
C PRO A 52 7.04 10.47 -5.84
N GLU A 53 6.92 11.11 -7.00
CA GLU A 53 6.47 12.50 -7.15
C GLU A 53 4.98 12.69 -6.89
N ASN A 54 4.15 11.65 -7.06
CA ASN A 54 2.71 11.67 -6.81
C ASN A 54 2.33 11.19 -5.40
N VAL A 55 3.31 10.68 -4.63
CA VAL A 55 3.07 10.19 -3.27
C VAL A 55 3.42 11.28 -2.26
N PRO A 56 2.46 11.74 -1.44
CA PRO A 56 2.79 12.65 -0.35
C PRO A 56 3.66 11.92 0.68
N GLY A 57 4.88 12.41 0.86
CA GLY A 57 5.86 11.87 1.81
C GLY A 57 5.64 12.30 3.25
#